data_AF-A0A2V9RKI6-F1
#
_entry.id   AF-A0A2V9RKI6-F1
#
_cell.length_a   1.000
_cell.length_b   1.000
_cell.length_c   1.000
_cell.angle_alpha   90.00
_cell.angle_beta   90.00
_cell.angle_gamma   90.00
#
_symmetry.space_group_name_H-M   'P 1'
#
loop_
_entity.id
_entity.type
_entity.pdbx_description
1 polymer ?
#
loop_
_entity_poly.entity_id
_entity_poly.type
_entity_poly.pdbx_seq_one_letter_code
_entity_poly.pdbx_strand_id
1 'polypeptide(L)'
;MEHWFGNLSIQLHAEHGFWSRLQPERSWEAAREESSDWKQKVLPLLEQFAAATPGSLIEEKAAAIAWHYRMADLEFGTLQAETLSLRLKKELDGMPVEVLPGDKVIEVRLQGIHKGIIVPR
;
A
#
# COMPACT_ATOMS: atom_id res chain seq x y z
N MET A 1 0.51 12.13 -30.66
CA MET A 1 1.17 12.51 -29.38
C MET A 1 2.60 11.95 -29.28
N GLU A 2 3.19 11.45 -30.37
CA GLU A 2 4.52 10.80 -30.38
C GLU A 2 5.64 11.69 -30.95
N HIS A 3 5.37 12.97 -31.22
CA HIS A 3 6.30 13.85 -31.95
C HIS A 3 6.98 14.93 -31.11
N TRP A 4 6.83 14.90 -29.77
CA TRP A 4 7.39 15.94 -28.89
C TRP A 4 8.43 15.45 -27.88
N PHE A 5 8.62 14.14 -27.69
CA PHE A 5 9.50 13.60 -26.64
C PHE A 5 10.48 12.51 -27.11
N GLY A 6 10.71 12.39 -28.42
CA GLY A 6 11.46 11.27 -28.99
C GLY A 6 12.96 11.23 -28.69
N ASN A 7 13.55 12.31 -28.16
CA ASN A 7 15.02 12.37 -28.06
C ASN A 7 15.58 13.12 -26.84
N LEU A 8 14.85 13.14 -25.73
CA LEU A 8 15.41 13.63 -24.46
C LEU A 8 15.59 12.44 -23.52
N SER A 9 16.78 12.32 -22.94
CA SER A 9 17.12 11.39 -21.87
C SER A 9 16.42 11.78 -20.57
N ILE A 10 15.09 11.90 -20.59
CA ILE A 10 14.28 12.22 -19.42
C ILE A 10 13.64 10.94 -18.93
N GLN A 11 13.82 10.65 -17.66
CA GLN A 11 12.96 9.72 -16.94
C GLN A 11 11.56 10.33 -16.88
N LEU A 12 10.64 9.76 -17.65
CA LEU A 12 9.22 10.09 -17.58
C LEU A 12 8.61 9.28 -16.44
N HIS A 13 8.20 9.98 -15.38
CA HIS A 13 7.35 9.42 -14.32
C HIS A 13 5.89 9.66 -14.71
N ALA A 14 5.19 8.61 -15.11
CA ALA A 14 3.74 8.62 -15.26
C ALA A 14 3.12 7.77 -14.14
N GLU A 15 2.07 8.31 -13.52
CA GLU A 15 1.28 7.71 -12.43
C GLU A 15 2.09 7.32 -11.18
N HIS A 16 2.41 8.32 -10.36
CA HIS A 16 2.77 8.15 -8.95
C HIS A 16 3.85 7.08 -8.65
N GLY A 17 4.87 6.99 -9.51
CA GLY A 17 6.06 6.18 -9.27
C GLY A 17 5.89 4.67 -9.46
N PHE A 18 4.77 4.22 -10.05
CA PHE A 18 4.52 2.79 -10.29
C PHE A 18 5.28 2.20 -11.49
N TRP A 19 5.92 3.06 -12.28
CA TRP A 19 6.65 2.65 -13.48
C TRP A 19 8.00 3.36 -13.56
N SER A 20 9.08 2.59 -13.72
CA SER A 20 10.41 3.11 -14.05
C SER A 20 10.89 2.48 -15.35
N ARG A 21 11.27 3.33 -16.33
CA ARG A 21 11.93 2.89 -17.56
C ARG A 21 13.43 3.00 -17.36
N LEU A 22 14.13 1.86 -17.25
CA LEU A 22 15.58 1.85 -17.04
C LEU A 22 16.37 2.16 -18.31
N GLN A 23 15.85 1.90 -19.53
CA GLN A 23 16.53 2.19 -20.81
C GLN A 23 15.53 2.42 -21.96
N PRO A 24 15.87 3.19 -23.02
CA PRO A 24 14.98 3.48 -24.16
C PRO A 24 14.56 2.24 -24.97
N GLU A 25 15.35 1.16 -24.89
CA GLU A 25 15.27 -0.03 -25.74
C GLU A 25 14.41 -1.17 -25.13
N ARG A 26 13.96 -1.04 -23.87
CA ARG A 26 13.14 -2.07 -23.19
C ARG A 26 11.68 -1.66 -23.11
N SER A 27 10.79 -2.62 -23.38
CA SER A 27 9.36 -2.55 -23.08
C SER A 27 9.12 -2.25 -21.60
N TRP A 28 7.98 -1.64 -21.27
CA TRP A 28 7.53 -1.39 -19.90
C TRP A 28 7.52 -2.68 -19.07
N GLU A 29 8.61 -2.96 -18.36
CA GLU A 29 8.67 -4.03 -17.38
C GLU A 29 8.08 -3.47 -16.09
N ALA A 30 6.86 -3.89 -15.78
CA ALA A 30 6.27 -3.55 -14.50
C ALA A 30 7.20 -4.04 -13.39
N ALA A 31 7.47 -3.20 -12.38
CA ALA A 31 8.14 -3.56 -11.13
C ALA A 31 7.25 -4.50 -10.27
N ARG A 32 6.72 -5.55 -10.92
CA ARG A 32 5.52 -6.28 -10.54
C ARG A 32 5.78 -7.53 -9.72
N GLU A 33 7.02 -8.02 -9.66
CA GLU A 33 7.32 -9.22 -8.88
C GLU A 33 7.60 -8.90 -7.41
N GLU A 34 8.39 -7.87 -7.09
CA GLU A 34 8.77 -7.62 -5.68
C GLU A 34 7.70 -6.85 -4.87
N SER A 35 6.77 -6.15 -5.53
CA SER A 35 5.76 -5.33 -4.83
C SER A 35 4.55 -6.12 -4.30
N SER A 36 4.45 -7.42 -4.59
CA SER A 36 3.30 -8.25 -4.21
C SER A 36 3.51 -9.11 -2.95
N ASP A 37 4.75 -9.37 -2.54
CA ASP A 37 5.05 -10.34 -1.47
C ASP A 37 4.49 -9.91 -0.11
N TRP A 38 4.56 -8.62 0.20
CA TRP A 38 4.07 -8.10 1.48
C TRP A 38 2.54 -8.19 1.57
N LYS A 39 1.80 -7.96 0.47
CA LYS A 39 0.33 -8.06 0.48
C LYS A 39 -0.14 -9.49 0.70
N GLN A 40 0.56 -10.48 0.13
CA GLN A 40 0.27 -11.89 0.36
C GLN A 40 0.44 -12.29 1.84
N LYS A 41 1.28 -11.57 2.60
CA LYS A 41 1.42 -11.75 4.06
C LYS A 41 0.38 -10.98 4.87
N VAL A 42 0.00 -9.79 4.42
CA VAL A 42 -0.96 -8.92 5.14
C VAL A 42 -2.40 -9.40 4.97
N LEU A 43 -2.81 -9.75 3.75
CA LEU A 43 -4.20 -10.03 3.43
C LEU A 43 -4.80 -11.16 4.29
N PRO A 44 -4.13 -12.32 4.47
CA PRO A 44 -4.67 -13.39 5.33
C PRO A 44 -4.84 -12.96 6.78
N LEU A 45 -3.99 -12.05 7.28
CA LEU A 45 -4.12 -11.52 8.62
C LEU A 45 -5.32 -10.57 8.69
N LEU A 46 -5.48 -9.67 7.73
CA LEU A 46 -6.65 -8.79 7.69
C LEU A 46 -7.96 -9.56 7.56
N GLU A 47 -8.01 -10.61 6.75
CA GLU A 47 -9.19 -11.48 6.58
C GLU A 47 -9.58 -12.17 7.89
N GLN A 48 -8.61 -12.66 8.67
CA GLN A 48 -8.88 -13.22 10.00
C GLN A 48 -9.52 -12.19 10.94
N PHE A 49 -8.98 -10.97 10.96
CA PHE A 49 -9.53 -9.90 11.80
C PHE A 49 -10.88 -9.41 11.28
N ALA A 50 -11.09 -9.39 9.96
CA ALA A 50 -12.36 -9.04 9.36
C ALA A 50 -13.46 -10.05 9.70
N ALA A 51 -13.16 -11.35 9.61
CA ALA A 51 -14.07 -12.43 9.98
C ALA A 51 -14.41 -12.40 11.48
N ALA A 52 -13.45 -12.04 12.34
CA ALA A 52 -13.62 -11.95 13.78
C ALA A 52 -14.26 -10.63 14.26
N THR A 53 -14.38 -9.62 13.39
CA THR A 53 -14.83 -8.27 13.77
C THR A 53 -16.01 -7.82 12.90
N PRO A 54 -17.25 -8.12 13.30
CA PRO A 54 -18.45 -7.70 12.56
C PRO A 54 -18.46 -6.19 12.31
N GLY A 55 -18.77 -5.79 11.07
CA GLY A 55 -18.77 -4.39 10.64
C GLY A 55 -17.40 -3.86 10.22
N SER A 56 -16.33 -4.64 10.29
CA SER A 56 -15.05 -4.24 9.69
C SER A 56 -14.99 -4.55 8.19
N LEU A 57 -14.12 -3.84 7.47
CA LEU A 57 -13.97 -3.92 6.01
C LEU A 57 -12.50 -3.84 5.61
N ILE A 58 -12.13 -4.57 4.55
CA ILE A 58 -10.81 -4.50 3.94
C ILE A 58 -10.91 -3.67 2.66
N GLU A 59 -9.97 -2.74 2.48
CA GLU A 59 -9.83 -1.92 1.28
C GLU A 59 -8.44 -2.11 0.68
N GLU A 60 -8.36 -2.65 -0.54
CA GLU A 60 -7.10 -2.85 -1.26
C GLU A 60 -6.83 -1.73 -2.26
N LYS A 61 -5.59 -1.24 -2.28
CA LYS A 61 -5.07 -0.23 -3.22
C LYS A 61 -3.81 -0.76 -3.89
N ALA A 62 -3.32 -0.06 -4.93
CA ALA A 62 -2.09 -0.46 -5.63
C ALA A 62 -0.87 -0.53 -4.70
N ALA A 63 -0.67 0.46 -3.82
CA ALA A 63 0.49 0.56 -2.92
C ALA A 63 0.13 0.48 -1.43
N ALA A 64 -1.11 0.15 -1.09
CA ALA A 64 -1.61 0.10 0.28
C ALA A 64 -2.74 -0.91 0.45
N ILE A 65 -3.00 -1.31 1.69
CA ILE A 65 -4.19 -2.05 2.11
C ILE A 65 -4.64 -1.50 3.45
N ALA A 66 -5.94 -1.35 3.66
CA ALA A 66 -6.50 -0.79 4.87
C ALA A 66 -7.55 -1.72 5.47
N TRP A 67 -7.56 -1.81 6.79
CA TRP A 67 -8.61 -2.47 7.56
C TRP A 67 -9.38 -1.41 8.35
N HIS A 68 -10.64 -1.22 7.99
CA HIS A 68 -11.54 -0.23 8.58
C HIS A 68 -12.40 -0.91 9.63
N TYR A 69 -12.53 -0.29 10.80
CA TYR A 69 -13.38 -0.79 11.89
C TYR A 69 -14.41 0.25 12.36
N ARG A 70 -14.68 1.27 11.53
CA ARG A 70 -15.61 2.36 11.87
C ARG A 70 -17.03 1.90 12.15
N MET A 71 -17.48 0.83 11.50
CA MET A 71 -18.82 0.27 11.65
C MET A 71 -18.85 -0.92 12.63
N ALA A 72 -17.70 -1.29 13.20
CA ALA A 72 -17.64 -2.27 14.27
C ALA A 72 -18.07 -1.64 15.61
N ASP A 73 -18.35 -2.50 16.59
CA ASP A 73 -18.46 -2.06 17.98
C ASP A 73 -17.19 -1.27 18.38
N LEU A 74 -17.37 -0.17 19.10
CA LEU A 74 -16.28 0.78 19.33
C LEU A 74 -15.18 0.19 20.22
N GLU A 75 -15.56 -0.47 21.31
CA GLU A 75 -14.61 -1.03 22.27
C GLU A 75 -13.91 -2.25 21.66
N PHE A 76 -14.69 -3.16 21.09
CA PHE A 76 -14.16 -4.36 20.46
C PHE A 76 -13.31 -4.04 19.22
N GLY A 77 -13.76 -3.13 18.36
CA GLY A 77 -13.02 -2.69 17.18
C GLY A 77 -11.69 -2.04 17.54
N THR A 78 -11.64 -1.25 18.62
CA THR A 78 -10.39 -0.64 19.12
C THR A 78 -9.42 -1.70 19.63
N LEU A 79 -9.89 -2.67 20.42
CA LEU A 79 -9.06 -3.79 20.90
C LEU A 79 -8.48 -4.62 19.75
N GLN A 80 -9.32 -4.89 18.74
CA GLN A 80 -8.91 -5.62 17.55
C GLN A 80 -7.88 -4.83 16.73
N ALA A 81 -8.04 -3.50 16.61
CA ALA A 81 -7.10 -2.64 15.92
C ALA A 81 -5.71 -2.61 16.59
N GLU A 82 -5.66 -2.53 17.91
CA GLU A 82 -4.41 -2.59 18.69
C GLU A 82 -3.68 -3.93 18.48
N THR A 83 -4.44 -5.02 18.60
CA THR A 83 -3.92 -6.38 18.40
C THR A 83 -3.42 -6.58 16.96
N LEU A 84 -4.19 -6.15 15.98
CA LEU A 84 -3.83 -6.23 14.57
C LEU A 84 -2.56 -5.44 14.26
N SER A 85 -2.48 -4.20 14.76
CA SER A 85 -1.31 -3.34 14.60
C SER A 85 -0.02 -4.00 15.11
N LEU A 86 -0.07 -4.61 16.30
CA LEU A 86 1.07 -5.35 16.86
C LEU A 86 1.45 -6.58 16.02
N ARG A 87 0.47 -7.36 15.56
CA ARG A 87 0.74 -8.55 14.72
C ARG A 87 1.32 -8.17 13.36
N LEU A 88 0.79 -7.13 12.71
CA LEU A 88 1.31 -6.63 11.44
C LEU A 88 2.75 -6.13 11.57
N LYS A 89 3.06 -5.33 12.60
CA LYS A 89 4.43 -4.85 12.83
C LYS A 89 5.42 -5.99 13.00
N LYS A 90 5.01 -7.09 13.64
CA LYS A 90 5.83 -8.29 13.79
C LYS A 90 5.97 -9.08 12.49
N GLU A 91 4.89 -9.29 11.75
CA GLU A 91 4.88 -10.07 10.51
C GLU A 91 5.65 -9.39 9.37
N LEU A 92 5.68 -8.05 9.39
CA LEU A 92 6.28 -7.21 8.36
C LEU A 92 7.64 -6.64 8.77
N ASP A 93 8.23 -7.15 9.86
CA ASP A 93 9.54 -6.74 10.31
C ASP A 93 10.58 -6.96 9.20
N GLY A 94 11.39 -5.93 8.92
CA GLY A 94 12.39 -5.96 7.85
C GLY A 94 11.86 -5.78 6.42
N MET A 95 10.55 -5.60 6.22
CA MET A 95 9.96 -5.32 4.90
C MET A 95 9.86 -3.81 4.62
N PRO A 96 9.85 -3.37 3.34
CA PRO A 96 9.77 -1.95 2.97
C PRO A 96 8.34 -1.39 3.08
N VAL A 97 7.64 -1.70 4.17
CA VAL A 97 6.27 -1.25 4.47
C VAL A 97 6.17 -0.59 5.84
N GLU A 98 5.14 0.22 6.02
CA GLU A 98 4.79 0.86 7.28
C GLU A 98 3.35 0.52 7.69
N VAL A 99 3.13 0.33 8.99
CA VAL A 99 1.82 0.07 9.60
C VAL A 99 1.38 1.34 10.33
N LEU A 100 0.25 1.90 9.90
CA LEU A 100 -0.22 3.22 10.28
C LEU A 100 -1.62 3.13 10.90
N PRO A 101 -1.74 3.29 12.22
CA PRO A 101 -3.03 3.53 12.85
C PRO A 101 -3.58 4.91 12.44
N GLY A 102 -4.86 4.96 12.05
CA GLY A 102 -5.59 6.18 11.73
C GLY A 102 -6.93 6.24 12.47
N ASP A 103 -7.79 7.20 12.10
CA ASP A 103 -9.13 7.30 12.67
C ASP A 103 -10.01 6.11 12.22
N LYS A 104 -10.16 5.14 13.12
CA LYS A 104 -10.93 3.91 12.93
C LYS A 104 -10.46 3.05 11.74
N VAL A 105 -9.16 3.06 11.49
CA VAL A 105 -8.51 2.31 10.40
C VAL A 105 -7.08 1.90 10.78
N ILE A 106 -6.62 0.73 10.31
CA ILE A 106 -5.21 0.35 10.24
C ILE A 106 -4.81 0.29 8.76
N GLU A 107 -3.88 1.14 8.33
CA GLU A 107 -3.34 1.15 6.96
C GLU A 107 -1.95 0.50 6.94
N VAL A 108 -1.69 -0.34 5.94
CA VAL A 108 -0.35 -0.85 5.61
C VAL A 108 0.01 -0.37 4.21
N ARG A 109 1.17 0.24 4.04
CA ARG A 109 1.62 0.74 2.73
C ARG A 109 3.12 0.64 2.57
N LEU A 110 3.60 0.78 1.33
CA LEU A 110 5.03 0.90 1.03
C LEU A 110 5.61 2.17 1.68
N GLN A 111 6.81 2.04 2.26
CA GLN A 111 7.56 3.19 2.79
C GLN A 111 7.89 4.19 1.67
N GLY A 112 7.88 5.49 2.00
CA GLY A 112 8.22 6.56 1.06
C GLY A 112 7.10 7.00 0.12
N ILE A 113 5.93 6.34 0.14
CA ILE A 113 4.72 6.79 -0.55
C ILE A 113 3.89 7.66 0.41
N HIS A 114 4.03 8.98 0.32
CA HIS A 114 3.18 9.93 1.04
C HIS A 114 2.37 10.80 0.07
N LYS A 115 1.16 11.21 0.47
CA LYS A 115 0.29 12.17 -0.25
C LYS A 115 0.98 13.53 -0.57
N GLY A 116 2.19 13.75 -0.06
CA GLY A 116 3.01 14.94 -0.26
C GLY A 116 4.00 14.90 -1.43
N ILE A 117 4.05 13.85 -2.26
CA ILE A 117 4.65 13.98 -3.60
C ILE A 117 3.65 14.71 -4.50
N ILE A 118 3.48 15.99 -4.18
CA ILE A 118 2.93 17.01 -5.06
C ILE A 118 4.04 17.26 -6.08
N VAL A 119 3.73 17.03 -7.35
CA VAL A 119 4.59 17.38 -8.48
C VAL A 119 4.91 18.88 -8.41
N PRO A 120 6.18 19.30 -8.22
CA PRO A 120 6.55 20.68 -8.51
C PRO A 120 6.43 20.90 -10.02
N ARG A 121 5.84 22.04 -10.41
CA ARG A 121 5.65 22.48 -11.79
C ARG A 121 6.89 22.36 -12.67
#